data_AF-A0A1Y3EH18-F1
#
_entry.id   AF-A0A1Y3EH18-F1
#
_cell.length_a   1.000
_cell.length_b   1.000
_cell.length_c   1.000
_cell.angle_alpha   90.00
_cell.angle_beta   90.00
_cell.angle_gamma   90.00
#
_symmetry.space_group_name_H-M   'P 1'
#
loop_
_entity.id
_entity.type
_entity.pdbx_description
1 polymer ?
#
loop_
_entity_poly.entity_id
_entity_poly.type
_entity_poly.pdbx_seq_one_letter_code
_entity_poly.pdbx_strand_id
1 'polypeptide(L)'
;MIICTFVSKKDVALIFNNLLRRQIGTRSPTVEYLSAKPEVLVALIKGYEVSEIALCCGSMLRECIRHEPLARMLLSFEETYRFFTYVEGSTFEVASDAFSTFKVS
;
A
#
# COMPACT_ATOMS: atom_id res chain seq x y z
N MET A 1 -7.35 17.70 -6.96
CA MET A 1 -8.43 17.30 -6.03
C MET A 1 -8.00 16.01 -5.37
N ILE A 2 -7.61 16.03 -4.10
CA ILE A 2 -7.74 14.98 -3.07
C ILE A 2 -7.13 15.62 -1.81
N ILE A 3 -7.94 16.41 -1.12
CA ILE A 3 -7.66 16.80 0.27
C ILE A 3 -8.58 15.89 1.09
N CYS A 4 -8.19 14.62 1.24
CA CYS A 4 -8.79 13.80 2.30
C CYS A 4 -8.10 14.24 3.59
N THR A 5 -8.82 14.75 4.57
CA THR A 5 -8.24 15.17 5.85
C THR A 5 -7.65 13.95 6.58
N PHE A 6 -6.73 14.17 7.54
CA PHE A 6 -6.03 13.11 8.27
C PHE A 6 -6.96 12.03 8.87
N VAL A 7 -8.14 12.42 9.33
CA VAL A 7 -9.18 11.51 9.84
C VAL A 7 -9.76 10.65 8.71
N SER A 8 -10.12 11.26 7.58
CA SER A 8 -10.61 10.56 6.39
C SER A 8 -9.57 9.61 5.80
N LYS A 9 -8.27 9.95 5.85
CA LYS A 9 -7.18 9.10 5.38
C LYS A 9 -7.08 7.78 6.17
N LYS A 10 -7.26 7.82 7.49
CA LYS A 10 -7.27 6.63 8.36
C LYS A 10 -8.52 5.77 8.15
N ASP A 11 -9.68 6.40 8.03
CA ASP A 11 -10.94 5.68 7.76
C ASP A 11 -10.91 5.00 6.39
N VAL A 12 -10.35 5.66 5.37
CA VAL A 12 -10.15 5.08 4.04
C VAL A 12 -9.23 3.86 4.11
N ALA A 13 -8.11 3.94 4.84
CA ALA A 13 -7.21 2.80 5.01
C ALA A 13 -7.92 1.63 5.72
N LEU A 14 -8.74 1.90 6.74
CA LEU A 14 -9.52 0.88 7.44
C LEU A 14 -10.57 0.23 6.53
N ILE A 15 -11.32 1.03 5.76
CA ILE A 15 -12.30 0.52 4.80
C ILE A 15 -11.61 -0.32 3.73
N PHE A 16 -10.50 0.17 3.18
CA PHE A 16 -9.72 -0.52 2.17
C PHE A 16 -9.24 -1.88 2.69
N ASN A 17 -8.63 -1.92 3.87
CA ASN A 17 -8.15 -3.15 4.49
C ASN A 17 -9.29 -4.13 4.79
N ASN A 18 -10.45 -3.64 5.25
CA ASN A 18 -11.64 -4.47 5.45
C ASN A 18 -12.16 -5.06 4.13
N LEU A 19 -12.18 -4.28 3.06
CA LEU A 19 -12.58 -4.77 1.73
C LEU A 19 -11.58 -5.79 1.20
N LEU A 20 -10.29 -5.60 1.44
CA LEU A 20 -9.24 -6.54 1.01
C LEU A 20 -9.40 -7.92 1.66
N ARG A 21 -9.73 -7.92 2.96
CA ARG A 21 -9.98 -9.14 3.76
C ARG A 21 -11.32 -9.81 3.46
N ARG A 22 -12.24 -9.12 2.78
CA ARG A 22 -13.55 -9.67 2.44
C ARG A 22 -13.40 -10.79 1.42
N GLN A 23 -13.86 -11.97 1.79
CA GLN A 23 -13.96 -13.14 0.92
C GLN A 23 -15.42 -13.47 0.62
N ILE A 24 -15.70 -13.88 -0.61
CA ILE A 24 -16.99 -14.45 -1.02
C ILE A 24 -16.68 -15.88 -1.48
N GLY A 25 -16.89 -16.85 -0.58
CA GLY A 25 -16.40 -18.22 -0.79
C GLY A 25 -14.88 -18.27 -0.79
N THR A 26 -14.29 -18.81 -1.85
CA THR A 26 -12.82 -18.87 -2.06
C THR A 26 -12.25 -17.66 -2.80
N ARG A 27 -13.11 -16.72 -3.24
CA ARG A 27 -12.70 -15.56 -4.03
C ARG A 27 -12.54 -14.33 -3.16
N SER A 28 -11.56 -13.50 -3.51
CA SER A 28 -11.34 -12.17 -2.94
C SER A 28 -11.63 -11.12 -4.01
N PRO A 29 -12.88 -10.62 -4.11
CA PRO A 29 -13.29 -9.70 -5.20
C PRO A 29 -12.43 -8.44 -5.27
N THR A 30 -11.99 -7.95 -4.11
CA THR A 30 -11.15 -6.75 -4.00
C THR A 30 -9.74 -7.00 -4.54
N VAL A 31 -9.19 -8.20 -4.32
CA VAL A 31 -7.89 -8.60 -4.88
C VAL A 31 -7.96 -8.69 -6.40
N GLU A 32 -9.04 -9.28 -6.92
CA GLU A 32 -9.28 -9.34 -8.37
C GLU A 32 -9.44 -7.94 -8.97
N TYR A 33 -10.19 -7.04 -8.31
CA TYR A 33 -10.37 -5.66 -8.74
C TYR A 33 -9.05 -4.88 -8.77
N LEU A 34 -8.22 -5.01 -7.74
CA LEU A 34 -6.91 -4.36 -7.69
C LEU A 34 -5.94 -4.94 -8.72
N SER A 35 -6.05 -6.22 -9.02
CA SER A 35 -5.29 -6.86 -10.10
C SER A 35 -5.64 -6.29 -11.47
N ALA A 36 -6.90 -5.89 -11.67
CA ALA A 36 -7.33 -5.19 -12.88
C ALA A 36 -7.01 -3.68 -12.90
N LYS A 37 -6.52 -3.11 -11.79
CA LYS A 37 -6.23 -1.68 -11.63
C LYS A 37 -4.87 -1.41 -10.97
N PRO A 38 -3.75 -1.71 -11.67
CA PRO A 38 -2.41 -1.53 -11.13
C PRO A 38 -2.07 -0.08 -10.76
N GLU A 39 -2.72 0.89 -11.41
CA GLU A 39 -2.62 2.33 -11.10
C GLU A 39 -2.88 2.67 -9.63
N VAL A 40 -3.77 1.93 -8.95
CA VAL A 40 -4.05 2.13 -7.52
C VAL A 40 -2.85 1.71 -6.68
N LEU A 41 -2.20 0.59 -7.01
CA LEU A 41 -1.02 0.10 -6.32
C LEU A 41 0.17 1.04 -6.53
N VAL A 42 0.37 1.53 -7.76
CA VAL A 42 1.39 2.54 -8.06
C VAL A 42 1.16 3.84 -7.30
N ALA A 43 -0.10 4.29 -7.19
CA ALA A 43 -0.45 5.47 -6.41
C ALA A 43 -0.14 5.29 -4.91
N LEU A 44 -0.36 4.09 -4.36
CA LEU A 44 0.02 3.78 -2.98
C LEU A 44 1.54 3.81 -2.78
N ILE A 45 2.33 3.33 -3.74
CA ILE A 45 3.80 3.41 -3.68
C ILE A 45 4.27 4.87 -3.71
N LYS A 46 3.72 5.68 -4.62
CA LYS A 46 4.03 7.13 -4.71
C LYS A 46 3.54 7.91 -3.47
N GLY A 47 2.57 7.38 -2.74
CA GLY A 47 2.10 7.96 -1.48
C GLY A 47 3.19 8.10 -0.40
N TYR A 48 4.26 7.31 -0.46
CA TYR A 48 5.42 7.48 0.42
C TYR A 48 6.17 8.80 0.24
N GLU A 49 6.02 9.48 -0.90
CA GLU A 49 6.61 10.82 -1.14
C GLU A 49 5.97 11.90 -0.26
N VAL A 50 4.77 11.65 0.26
CA VAL A 50 4.02 12.58 1.10
C VAL A 50 3.98 12.04 2.52
N SER A 51 4.84 12.58 3.40
CA SER A 51 5.04 12.09 4.78
C SER A 51 3.73 11.97 5.58
N GLU A 52 2.74 12.84 5.35
CA GLU A 52 1.44 12.79 6.04
C GLU A 52 0.61 11.52 5.75
N ILE A 53 0.78 10.91 4.57
CA ILE A 53 0.01 9.73 4.14
C ILE A 53 0.86 8.47 4.04
N ALA A 54 2.19 8.61 4.07
CA ALA A 54 3.13 7.50 3.92
C ALA A 54 2.78 6.31 4.82
N LEU A 55 2.49 6.53 6.10
CA LEU A 55 2.13 5.46 7.05
C LEU A 55 0.78 4.79 6.71
N CYS A 56 -0.21 5.55 6.21
CA CYS A 56 -1.48 4.97 5.75
C CYS A 56 -1.26 4.14 4.48
N CYS A 57 -0.49 4.65 3.52
CA CYS A 57 -0.14 3.94 2.30
C CYS A 57 0.64 2.66 2.61
N GLY A 58 1.60 2.70 3.54
CA GLY A 58 2.34 1.54 4.02
C GLY A 58 1.45 0.48 4.64
N SER A 59 0.52 0.87 5.51
CA SER A 59 -0.46 -0.07 6.09
C SER A 59 -1.31 -0.77 5.03
N MET A 60 -1.81 -0.03 4.02
CA MET A 60 -2.58 -0.60 2.92
C MET A 60 -1.74 -1.52 2.03
N LEU A 61 -0.51 -1.12 1.70
CA LEU A 61 0.43 -1.94 0.91
C LEU A 61 0.79 -3.24 1.64
N ARG A 62 1.00 -3.18 2.95
CA ARG A 62 1.27 -4.37 3.77
C ARG A 62 0.12 -5.35 3.81
N GLU A 63 -1.12 -4.90 3.69
CA GLU A 63 -2.25 -5.81 3.51
C GLU A 63 -2.31 -6.36 2.07
N CYS A 64 -2.00 -5.54 1.05
CA CYS A 64 -1.90 -6.01 -0.33
C CYS A 64 -0.88 -7.14 -0.49
N ILE A 65 0.33 -7.02 0.07
CA ILE A 65 1.37 -8.05 -0.07
C ILE A 65 1.04 -9.37 0.63
N ARG A 66 0.03 -9.43 1.51
CA ARG A 66 -0.46 -10.71 2.09
C ARG A 66 -1.15 -11.59 1.05
N HIS A 67 -1.56 -11.02 -0.07
CA HIS A 67 -2.15 -11.74 -1.18
C HIS A 67 -1.09 -11.95 -2.27
N GLU A 68 -0.72 -13.21 -2.53
CA GLU A 68 0.32 -13.56 -3.50
C GLU A 68 0.17 -12.87 -4.87
N PRO A 69 -1.04 -12.77 -5.48
CA PRO A 69 -1.19 -12.09 -6.77
C PRO A 69 -0.79 -10.61 -6.73
N LEU A 70 -1.15 -9.89 -5.66
CA LEU A 70 -0.83 -8.48 -5.50
C LEU A 70 0.65 -8.28 -5.17
N ALA A 71 1.23 -9.14 -4.33
CA ALA A 71 2.65 -9.12 -4.01
C ALA A 71 3.51 -9.29 -5.27
N ARG A 72 3.15 -10.25 -6.12
CA ARG A 72 3.84 -10.50 -7.39
C ARG A 72 3.79 -9.29 -8.32
N MET A 73 2.62 -8.65 -8.44
CA MET A 73 2.49 -7.42 -9.24
C MET A 73 3.29 -6.26 -8.67
N LEU A 74 3.23 -6.04 -7.34
CA LEU A 74 4.00 -4.99 -6.67
C LEU A 74 5.49 -5.13 -6.97
N LEU A 75 6.05 -6.34 -6.85
CA LEU A 75 7.44 -6.60 -7.19
C LEU A 75 7.78 -6.40 -8.67
N SER A 76 6.79 -6.44 -9.57
CA SER A 76 7.02 -6.21 -11.01
C SER A 76 7.05 -4.73 -11.42
N PHE A 77 6.60 -3.82 -10.56
CA PHE A 77 6.59 -2.38 -10.89
C PHE A 77 7.96 -1.74 -10.69
N GLU A 78 8.36 -0.88 -11.63
CA GLU A 78 9.59 -0.09 -11.49
C GLU A 78 9.52 0.86 -10.30
N GLU A 79 8.33 1.35 -9.94
CA GLU A 79 8.14 2.20 -8.76
C GLU A 79 8.55 1.52 -7.45
N THR A 80 8.60 0.20 -7.40
CA THR A 80 9.03 -0.55 -6.21
C THR A 80 10.49 -0.27 -5.88
N TYR A 81 11.34 0.05 -6.86
CA TYR A 81 12.72 0.47 -6.60
C TYR A 81 12.81 1.81 -5.84
N ARG A 82 11.76 2.64 -5.86
CA ARG A 82 11.74 3.92 -5.11
C ARG A 82 11.75 3.70 -3.61
N PHE A 83 11.40 2.51 -3.13
CA PHE A 83 11.53 2.18 -1.72
C PHE A 83 12.98 2.19 -1.22
N PHE A 84 13.97 1.92 -2.08
CA PHE A 84 15.39 2.12 -1.70
C PHE A 84 15.67 3.58 -1.36
N THR A 85 15.01 4.52 -2.04
CA THR A 85 15.08 5.94 -1.69
C THR A 85 14.26 6.25 -0.43
N TYR A 86 13.09 5.62 -0.23
CA TYR A 86 12.26 5.87 0.94
C TYR A 86 12.90 5.36 2.25
N VAL A 87 13.66 4.26 2.22
CA VAL A 87 14.40 3.76 3.39
C VAL A 87 15.59 4.64 3.76
N GLU A 88 16.12 5.40 2.82
CA GLU A 88 17.17 6.41 3.04
C GLU A 88 16.59 7.80 3.38
N GLY A 89 15.26 7.91 3.45
CA GLY A 89 14.57 9.16 3.72
C GLY A 89 14.93 9.79 5.06
N SER A 90 14.82 11.11 5.14
CA SER A 90 15.18 11.91 6.34
C SER A 90 14.26 11.68 7.54
N THR A 91 13.09 11.08 7.34
CA THR A 91 12.09 10.82 8.38
C THR A 91 12.17 9.36 8.84
N PHE A 92 12.71 9.14 10.05
CA PHE A 92 12.91 7.79 10.60
C PHE A 92 11.64 6.93 10.58
N GLU A 93 10.47 7.50 10.89
CA GLU A 93 9.21 6.77 10.89
C GLU A 93 8.83 6.24 9.49
N VAL A 94 9.01 7.07 8.45
CA VAL A 94 8.73 6.69 7.07
C VAL A 94 9.73 5.65 6.58
N ALA A 95 11.02 5.84 6.87
CA ALA A 95 12.07 4.91 6.51
C ALA A 95 11.88 3.53 7.17
N SER A 96 11.54 3.51 8.47
CA SER A 96 11.25 2.29 9.22
C SER A 96 10.00 1.56 8.71
N ASP A 97 8.95 2.30 8.36
CA ASP A 97 7.72 1.74 7.78
C ASP A 97 7.93 1.20 6.35
N ALA A 98 8.70 1.92 5.52
CA ALA A 98 9.13 1.47 4.20
C ALA A 98 9.91 0.15 4.29
N PHE A 99 10.87 0.07 5.22
CA PHE A 99 11.62 -1.17 5.48
C PHE A 99 10.72 -2.32 5.92
N SER A 100 9.74 -2.04 6.79
CA SER A 100 8.76 -3.03 7.28
C SER A 100 7.83 -3.55 6.17
N THR A 101 7.70 -2.82 5.07
CA THR A 101 6.91 -3.24 3.91
C THR A 101 7.68 -4.21 3.00
N PHE A 102 9.02 -4.14 2.97
CA PHE A 102 9.89 -5.08 2.26
C PHE A 102 10.22 -6.33 3.08
N LYS A 103 10.20 -6.20 4.41
CA LYS A 103 10.46 -7.32 5.30
C LYS A 103 9.25 -8.26 5.30
N VAL A 104 9.31 -9.29 4.46
CA VAL A 104 8.40 -10.44 4.50
C VAL A 104 8.53 -11.12 5.87
N SER A 105 7.38 -11.47 6.43
CA SER A 105 7.19 -12.18 7.71
C SER A 105 8.04 -13.44 7.84
#